data_AF-R5P2P8-F1
#
_entry.id   AF-R5P2P8-F1
#
_cell.length_a   1.000
_cell.length_b   1.000
_cell.length_c   1.000
_cell.angle_alpha   90.00
_cell.angle_beta   90.00
_cell.angle_gamma   90.00
#
_symmetry.space_group_name_H-M   'P 1'
#
loop_
_entity.id
_entity.type
_entity.pdbx_description
1 polymer ?
#
loop_
_entity_poly.entity_id
_entity_poly.type
_entity_poly.pdbx_seq_one_letter_code
_entity_poly.pdbx_strand_id
1 'polypeptide(L)'
;MERRNKKRILWGILLLFVFFLFYYLYVLMQIFSVINKTEEHSTTIVYEEVDQCIFVKSIMWGLLGNHYRIFFSDTDHTYPEEHDVIFYDSEIFYKSNGIDSLYIYKPSNIRKPEENRLLGKVKVKTITVVNSTQWDNYKRNFKNLGLSRISVYDGIELP
;
A
#
# COMPACT_ATOMS: atom_id res chain seq x y z
N MET A 1 -57.06 -14.01 -30.12
CA MET A 1 -55.63 -14.44 -29.99
C MET A 1 -54.66 -13.28 -29.86
N GLU A 2 -54.87 -12.16 -30.55
CA GLU A 2 -53.91 -11.04 -30.66
C GLU A 2 -53.51 -10.36 -29.32
N ARG A 3 -54.47 -10.09 -28.41
CA ARG A 3 -54.18 -9.49 -27.08
C ARG A 3 -53.28 -10.37 -26.19
N ARG A 4 -53.39 -11.70 -26.33
CA ARG A 4 -52.61 -12.67 -25.54
C ARG A 4 -51.15 -12.70 -25.98
N ASN A 5 -50.91 -12.55 -27.28
CA ASN A 5 -49.57 -12.46 -27.86
C ASN A 5 -48.90 -11.13 -27.51
N LYS A 6 -49.65 -10.01 -27.54
CA LYS A 6 -49.16 -8.69 -27.08
C LYS A 6 -48.72 -8.70 -25.61
N LYS A 7 -49.51 -9.34 -24.72
CA LYS A 7 -49.11 -9.52 -23.30
C LYS A 7 -47.85 -10.37 -23.15
N ARG A 8 -47.71 -11.47 -23.90
CA ARG A 8 -46.52 -12.33 -23.88
C ARG A 8 -45.25 -11.60 -24.34
N ILE A 9 -45.36 -10.78 -25.38
CA ILE A 9 -44.27 -9.93 -25.87
C ILE A 9 -43.87 -8.91 -24.79
N LEU A 10 -44.85 -8.27 -24.13
CA LEU A 10 -44.59 -7.32 -23.05
C LEU A 10 -43.86 -7.97 -21.86
N TRP A 11 -44.26 -9.19 -21.47
CA TRP A 11 -43.58 -9.97 -20.44
C TRP A 11 -42.15 -10.33 -20.84
N GLY A 12 -41.91 -10.66 -22.11
CA GLY A 12 -40.56 -10.93 -22.63
C GLY A 12 -39.66 -9.69 -22.55
N ILE A 13 -40.17 -8.51 -22.92
CA ILE A 13 -39.44 -7.25 -22.80
C ILE A 13 -39.15 -6.91 -21.33
N LEU A 14 -40.10 -7.12 -20.43
CA LEU A 14 -39.92 -6.90 -19.01
C LEU A 14 -38.83 -7.82 -18.43
N LEU A 15 -38.85 -9.11 -18.79
CA LEU A 15 -37.82 -10.07 -18.39
C LEU A 15 -36.43 -9.67 -18.88
N LEU A 16 -36.34 -9.24 -20.14
CA LEU A 16 -35.09 -8.76 -20.74
C LEU A 16 -34.58 -7.52 -19.99
N PHE A 17 -35.45 -6.56 -19.71
CA PHE A 17 -35.11 -5.36 -18.94
C PHE A 17 -34.60 -5.71 -17.53
N VAL A 18 -35.29 -6.60 -16.83
CA VAL A 18 -34.88 -7.08 -15.50
C VAL A 18 -33.51 -7.78 -15.57
N PHE A 19 -33.28 -8.62 -16.58
CA PHE A 19 -31.98 -9.26 -16.80
C PHE A 19 -30.86 -8.24 -17.02
N PHE A 20 -31.08 -7.23 -17.87
CA PHE A 20 -30.11 -6.16 -18.09
C PHE A 20 -29.85 -5.34 -16.82
N LEU A 21 -30.89 -5.06 -16.03
CA LEU A 21 -30.75 -4.36 -14.75
C LEU A 21 -29.90 -5.17 -13.76
N PHE A 22 -30.18 -6.47 -13.60
CA PHE A 22 -29.37 -7.35 -12.75
C PHE A 22 -27.93 -7.45 -13.22
N TYR A 23 -27.70 -7.61 -14.52
CA TYR A 23 -26.35 -7.63 -15.09
C TYR A 23 -25.60 -6.33 -14.84
N TYR A 24 -26.26 -5.17 -15.04
CA TYR A 24 -25.69 -3.87 -14.76
C TYR A 24 -25.31 -3.71 -13.28
N LEU A 25 -26.21 -4.09 -12.36
CA LEU A 25 -25.94 -4.04 -10.92
C LEU A 25 -24.80 -4.99 -10.50
N TYR A 26 -24.74 -6.18 -11.10
CA TYR A 26 -23.65 -7.14 -10.87
C TYR A 26 -22.29 -6.56 -11.28
N VAL A 27 -22.19 -5.99 -12.48
CA VAL A 27 -20.97 -5.32 -12.97
C VAL A 27 -20.59 -4.16 -12.04
N LEU A 28 -21.57 -3.37 -11.63
CA LEU A 28 -21.36 -2.26 -10.70
C LEU A 28 -20.80 -2.74 -9.36
N MET A 29 -21.37 -3.81 -8.78
CA MET A 29 -20.86 -4.40 -7.53
C MET A 29 -19.43 -4.95 -7.68
N GLN A 30 -19.11 -5.60 -8.80
CA GLN A 30 -17.75 -6.08 -9.07
C GLN A 30 -16.75 -4.91 -9.13
N ILE A 31 -17.11 -3.82 -9.81
CA ILE A 31 -16.29 -2.60 -9.86
C ILE A 31 -16.09 -2.03 -8.45
N PHE A 32 -17.15 -1.90 -7.64
CA PHE A 32 -17.04 -1.43 -6.26
C PHE A 32 -16.19 -2.35 -5.37
N SER A 33 -16.28 -3.67 -5.56
CA SER A 33 -15.45 -4.63 -4.84
C SER A 33 -13.96 -4.47 -5.16
N VAL A 34 -13.64 -4.15 -6.42
CA VAL A 34 -12.25 -3.89 -6.84
C VAL A 34 -11.76 -2.53 -6.31
N ILE A 35 -12.60 -1.49 -6.36
CA ILE A 35 -12.28 -0.14 -5.85
C ILE A 35 -11.88 -0.17 -4.37
N ASN A 36 -12.58 -0.98 -3.58
CA ASN A 36 -12.40 -1.04 -2.13
C ASN A 36 -11.30 -2.00 -1.69
N LYS A 37 -10.64 -2.69 -2.63
CA LYS A 37 -9.53 -3.58 -2.28
C LYS A 37 -8.35 -2.73 -1.84
N THR A 38 -8.12 -2.69 -0.54
CA THR A 38 -6.90 -2.13 0.05
C THR A 38 -5.91 -3.27 0.17
N GLU A 39 -4.76 -3.15 -0.48
CA GLU A 39 -3.67 -4.11 -0.32
C GLU A 39 -2.72 -3.58 0.74
N GLU A 40 -2.56 -4.34 1.82
CA GLU A 40 -1.69 -4.02 2.94
C GLU A 40 -0.63 -5.12 3.09
N HIS A 41 0.62 -4.69 3.19
CA HIS A 41 1.73 -5.55 3.58
C HIS A 41 2.36 -4.97 4.85
N SER A 42 2.61 -5.83 5.83
CA SER A 42 3.15 -5.44 7.12
C SER A 42 4.36 -6.29 7.48
N THR A 43 5.34 -5.65 8.11
CA THR A 43 6.52 -6.30 8.68
C THR A 43 6.88 -5.62 10.00
N THR A 44 7.61 -6.32 10.85
CA THR A 44 8.01 -5.83 12.17
C THR A 44 9.52 -5.91 12.30
N ILE A 45 10.12 -4.81 12.75
CA ILE A 45 11.55 -4.73 13.08
C ILE A 45 11.66 -4.81 14.60
N VAL A 46 12.35 -5.82 15.10
CA VAL A 46 12.55 -6.03 16.54
C VAL A 46 13.91 -5.51 16.97
N TYR A 47 13.93 -4.65 18.00
CA TYR A 47 15.14 -4.18 18.68
C TYR A 47 15.16 -4.76 20.10
N GLU A 48 15.75 -5.94 20.26
CA GLU A 48 15.76 -6.70 21.51
C GLU A 48 16.42 -5.93 22.67
N GLU A 49 17.54 -5.25 22.39
CA GLU A 49 18.33 -4.56 23.41
C GLU A 49 17.63 -3.35 24.05
N VAL A 50 16.66 -2.74 23.35
CA VAL A 50 15.86 -1.62 23.87
C VAL A 50 14.42 -2.02 24.17
N ASP A 51 14.07 -3.30 23.99
CA ASP A 51 12.71 -3.82 24.15
C ASP A 51 11.70 -2.95 23.38
N GLN A 52 11.94 -2.79 22.07
CA GLN A 52 11.11 -1.98 21.18
C GLN A 52 10.88 -2.71 19.86
N CYS A 53 9.64 -2.66 19.38
CA CYS A 53 9.28 -3.08 18.02
C CYS A 53 8.92 -1.85 17.19
N ILE A 54 9.29 -1.87 15.90
CA ILE A 54 8.85 -0.90 14.90
C ILE A 54 8.01 -1.62 13.87
N PHE A 55 6.75 -1.22 13.77
CA PHE A 55 5.80 -1.74 12.81
C PHE A 55 5.93 -0.97 11.50
N VAL A 56 6.08 -1.68 10.40
CA VAL A 56 6.22 -1.11 9.07
C VAL A 56 5.07 -1.61 8.22
N LYS A 57 4.32 -0.68 7.64
CA LYS A 57 3.15 -1.00 6.82
C LYS A 57 3.24 -0.30 5.49
N SER A 58 3.05 -1.05 4.40
CA SER A 58 2.81 -0.52 3.06
C SER A 58 1.35 -0.75 2.71
N ILE A 59 0.69 0.30 2.24
CA ILE A 59 -0.75 0.27 1.92
C ILE A 59 -0.93 0.88 0.54
N MET A 60 -1.63 0.16 -0.34
CA MET A 60 -2.05 0.61 -1.66
C MET A 60 -3.56 0.56 -1.79
N TRP A 61 -4.13 1.61 -2.37
CA TRP A 61 -5.56 1.73 -2.61
C TRP A 61 -5.87 2.53 -3.88
N GLY A 62 -7.13 2.54 -4.26
CA GLY A 62 -7.63 3.19 -5.48
C GLY A 62 -7.67 2.23 -6.67
N LEU A 63 -8.50 2.59 -7.65
CA LEU A 63 -8.83 1.76 -8.83
C LEU A 63 -7.64 1.17 -9.57
N LEU A 64 -6.53 1.91 -9.62
CA LEU A 64 -5.32 1.55 -10.35
C LEU A 64 -4.11 1.37 -9.42
N GLY A 65 -4.34 1.27 -8.10
CA GLY A 65 -3.25 1.32 -7.12
C GLY A 65 -2.48 2.65 -7.16
N ASN A 66 -3.16 3.73 -7.55
CA ASN A 66 -2.55 5.05 -7.76
C ASN A 66 -2.31 5.81 -6.45
N HIS A 67 -2.84 5.29 -5.33
CA HIS A 67 -2.54 5.79 -4.01
C HIS A 67 -1.78 4.73 -3.24
N TYR A 68 -0.65 5.14 -2.69
CA TYR A 68 0.17 4.29 -1.86
C TYR A 68 0.81 5.10 -0.74
N ARG A 69 1.07 4.42 0.36
CA ARG A 69 1.86 4.96 1.47
C ARG A 69 2.63 3.83 2.14
N ILE A 70 3.78 4.18 2.67
CA ILE A 70 4.58 3.34 3.55
C ILE A 70 4.77 4.13 4.83
N PHE A 71 4.48 3.55 6.00
CA PHE A 71 4.74 4.20 7.27
C PHE A 71 5.40 3.28 8.28
N PHE A 72 6.13 3.90 9.20
CA PHE A 72 6.83 3.26 10.31
C PHE A 72 6.25 3.84 11.61
N SER A 73 5.84 2.96 12.52
CA SER A 73 5.26 3.32 13.81
C SER A 73 5.87 2.48 14.94
N ASP A 74 5.86 3.01 16.16
CA ASP A 74 6.17 2.27 17.38
C ASP A 74 4.98 1.49 17.94
N THR A 75 3.78 1.68 17.38
CA THR A 75 2.57 0.94 17.73
C THR A 75 1.94 0.26 16.51
N ASP A 76 1.19 -0.82 16.73
CA ASP A 76 0.50 -1.53 15.66
C ASP A 76 -0.90 -0.95 15.43
N HIS A 77 -1.03 -0.11 14.40
CA HIS A 77 -2.31 0.46 13.98
C HIS A 77 -2.45 0.48 12.45
N THR A 78 -3.68 0.51 11.93
CA THR A 78 -3.95 0.43 10.48
C THR A 78 -3.69 1.75 9.75
N TYR A 79 -3.86 2.88 10.43
CA TYR A 79 -3.73 4.21 9.83
C TYR A 79 -2.61 4.99 10.51
N PRO A 80 -1.78 5.72 9.75
CA PRO A 80 -0.69 6.46 10.33
C PRO A 80 -1.19 7.61 11.19
N GLU A 81 -0.50 7.84 12.30
CA GLU A 81 -0.71 8.93 13.23
C GLU A 81 0.28 10.07 12.97
N GLU A 82 0.09 11.24 13.60
CA GLU A 82 0.94 12.43 13.36
C GLU A 82 2.42 12.20 13.69
N HIS A 83 2.70 11.32 14.65
CA HIS A 83 4.03 11.01 15.15
C HIS A 83 4.78 9.98 14.30
N ASP A 84 4.09 9.28 13.40
CA ASP A 84 4.69 8.25 12.55
C ASP A 84 5.61 8.80 11.48
N VAL A 85 6.48 7.95 10.95
CA VAL A 85 7.30 8.30 9.79
C VAL A 85 6.61 7.81 8.52
N ILE A 86 6.02 8.74 7.77
CA ILE A 86 5.17 8.45 6.60
C ILE A 86 5.90 8.82 5.31
N PHE A 87 5.85 7.92 4.33
CA PHE A 87 6.34 8.09 2.97
C PHE A 87 5.21 7.85 1.97
N TYR A 88 5.14 8.71 0.96
CA TYR A 88 4.25 8.55 -0.19
C TYR A 88 5.06 8.06 -1.39
N ASP A 89 5.66 6.88 -1.24
CA ASP A 89 6.32 6.14 -2.32
C ASP A 89 5.89 4.67 -2.28
N SER A 90 6.03 4.01 -3.42
CA SER A 90 5.71 2.61 -3.67
C SER A 90 6.77 1.66 -3.10
N GLU A 91 8.00 2.14 -2.88
CA GLU A 91 9.11 1.32 -2.40
C GLU A 91 10.07 2.16 -1.57
N ILE A 92 10.46 1.63 -0.40
CA ILE A 92 11.42 2.24 0.52
C ILE A 92 12.43 1.17 0.97
N PHE A 93 13.70 1.57 1.08
CA PHE A 93 14.74 0.73 1.65
C PHE A 93 15.08 1.18 3.06
N TYR A 94 15.35 0.25 3.95
CA TYR A 94 15.68 0.56 5.34
C TYR A 94 16.70 -0.43 5.89
N LYS A 95 17.36 -0.05 7.00
CA LYS A 95 18.33 -0.88 7.68
C LYS A 95 18.36 -0.53 9.17
N SER A 96 18.27 -1.54 10.03
CA SER A 96 18.60 -1.39 11.45
C SER A 96 20.11 -1.18 11.59
N ASN A 97 20.51 -0.15 12.31
CA ASN A 97 21.90 0.23 12.49
C ASN A 97 22.25 0.29 13.98
N GLY A 98 22.87 -0.78 14.48
CA GLY A 98 23.18 -0.90 15.90
C GLY A 98 21.94 -1.17 16.74
N ILE A 99 21.96 -0.65 17.96
CA ILE A 99 21.09 -1.04 19.08
C ILE A 99 19.70 -0.37 19.03
N ASP A 100 19.66 0.89 18.59
CA ASP A 100 18.50 1.76 18.75
C ASP A 100 18.24 2.66 17.54
N SER A 101 18.81 2.36 16.37
CA SER A 101 18.74 3.27 15.22
C SER A 101 18.21 2.58 13.95
N LEU A 102 17.25 3.23 13.30
CA LEU A 102 16.67 2.83 12.02
C LEU A 102 17.07 3.84 10.93
N TYR A 103 17.74 3.36 9.89
CA TYR A 103 18.09 4.17 8.73
C TYR A 103 17.13 3.89 7.59
N ILE A 104 16.46 4.94 7.09
CA ILE A 104 15.50 4.84 5.99
C ILE A 104 16.04 5.60 4.78
N TYR A 105 16.19 4.92 3.66
CA TYR A 105 16.73 5.46 2.42
C TYR A 105 15.58 5.82 1.48
N LYS A 106 15.55 7.09 1.08
CA LYS A 106 14.50 7.63 0.19
C LYS A 106 15.11 8.40 -0.97
N PRO A 107 14.48 8.45 -2.16
CA PRO A 107 14.89 9.36 -3.21
C PRO A 107 14.64 10.83 -2.84
N SER A 108 15.31 11.73 -3.56
CA SER A 108 15.30 13.18 -3.32
C SER A 108 13.95 13.86 -3.59
N ASN A 109 13.15 13.29 -4.49
CA ASN A 109 11.84 13.80 -4.90
C ASN A 109 10.72 13.56 -3.87
N ILE A 110 10.92 12.71 -2.85
CA ILE A 110 9.91 12.48 -1.82
C ILE A 110 10.01 13.54 -0.73
N ARG A 111 8.85 14.07 -0.34
CA ARG A 111 8.70 15.00 0.78
C ARG A 111 9.36 14.42 2.03
N LYS A 112 10.22 15.22 2.64
CA LYS A 112 11.00 14.86 3.82
C LYS A 112 10.06 14.73 5.04
N PRO A 113 9.98 13.58 5.75
CA PRO A 113 9.47 13.61 7.12
C PRO A 113 10.41 14.47 7.97
N GLU A 114 9.93 15.08 9.05
CA GLU A 114 10.78 15.89 9.93
C GLU A 114 12.06 15.12 10.31
N GLU A 115 13.19 15.80 10.22
CA GLU A 115 14.51 15.18 10.35
C GLU A 115 14.72 14.70 11.79
N ASN A 116 15.16 13.45 11.97
CA ASN A 116 15.43 12.81 13.27
C ASN A 116 14.19 12.65 14.17
N ARG A 117 13.22 11.85 13.73
CA ARG A 117 12.09 11.42 14.58
C ARG A 117 12.49 10.25 15.49
N LEU A 118 11.88 10.20 16.66
CA LEU A 118 11.90 9.04 17.55
C LEU A 118 10.61 8.26 17.34
N LEU A 119 10.72 6.94 17.19
CA LEU A 119 9.61 6.01 17.29
C LEU A 119 9.86 5.18 18.55
N GLY A 120 9.12 5.50 19.62
CA GLY A 120 9.43 5.02 20.97
C GLY A 120 10.89 5.32 21.35
N LYS A 121 11.67 4.26 21.57
CA LYS A 121 13.10 4.35 21.90
C LYS A 121 14.04 4.33 20.69
N VAL A 122 13.52 4.14 19.47
CA VAL A 122 14.34 3.98 18.26
C VAL A 122 14.48 5.33 17.53
N LYS A 123 15.73 5.70 17.25
CA LYS A 123 16.11 6.86 16.46
C LYS A 123 15.93 6.58 14.98
N VAL A 124 15.03 7.30 14.33
CA VAL A 124 14.81 7.19 12.88
C VAL A 124 15.59 8.27 12.15
N LYS A 125 16.52 7.84 11.31
CA LYS A 125 17.30 8.71 10.44
C LYS A 125 16.92 8.47 8.98
N THR A 126 16.40 9.52 8.33
CA THR A 126 16.08 9.48 6.91
C THR A 126 17.30 9.93 6.10
N ILE A 127 17.78 9.07 5.20
CA ILE A 127 18.91 9.32 4.30
C ILE A 127 18.35 9.59 2.91
N THR A 128 18.60 10.80 2.40
CA THR A 128 18.18 11.17 1.05
C THR A 128 19.22 10.71 0.02
N VAL A 129 18.79 9.88 -0.92
CA VAL A 129 19.57 9.41 -2.06
C VAL A 129 19.35 10.41 -3.21
N VAL A 130 20.36 11.22 -3.48
CA VAL A 130 20.29 12.28 -4.50
C VAL A 130 20.54 11.72 -5.91
N ASN A 131 21.38 10.70 -6.03
CA ASN A 131 21.80 10.14 -7.31
C ASN A 131 20.84 9.01 -7.76
N SER A 132 20.22 9.17 -8.94
CA SER A 132 19.32 8.16 -9.51
C SER A 132 20.00 6.81 -9.76
N THR A 133 21.27 6.82 -10.19
CA THR A 133 22.06 5.59 -10.39
C THR A 133 22.25 4.82 -9.09
N GLN A 134 22.39 5.55 -7.97
CA GLN A 134 22.49 4.94 -6.64
C GLN A 134 21.16 4.34 -6.20
N TRP A 135 20.05 5.03 -6.47
CA TRP A 135 18.71 4.49 -6.20
C TRP A 135 18.43 3.22 -7.00
N ASP A 136 18.77 3.19 -8.28
CA ASP A 136 18.65 1.99 -9.12
C ASP A 136 19.55 0.84 -8.64
N ASN A 137 20.72 1.16 -8.11
CA ASN A 137 21.58 0.17 -7.48
C ASN A 137 20.94 -0.43 -6.24
N TYR A 138 20.25 0.37 -5.41
CA TYR A 138 19.50 -0.14 -4.27
C TYR A 138 18.38 -1.07 -4.72
N LYS A 139 17.59 -0.68 -5.72
CA LYS A 139 16.53 -1.53 -6.30
C LYS A 139 17.03 -2.92 -6.71
N ARG A 140 18.19 -2.99 -7.37
CA ARG A 140 18.74 -4.26 -7.87
C ARG A 140 19.49 -5.05 -6.81
N ASN A 141 20.19 -4.38 -5.89
CA ASN A 141 21.21 -5.00 -5.05
C ASN A 141 20.98 -4.80 -3.54
N PHE A 142 19.79 -4.38 -3.09
CA PHE A 142 19.51 -4.07 -1.69
C PHE A 142 19.96 -5.18 -0.70
N LYS A 143 19.70 -6.45 -1.04
CA LYS A 143 20.12 -7.60 -0.21
C LYS A 143 21.64 -7.66 -0.03
N ASN A 144 22.40 -7.47 -1.11
CA ASN A 144 23.88 -7.47 -1.07
C ASN A 144 24.43 -6.27 -0.30
N LEU A 145 23.66 -5.18 -0.21
CA LEU A 145 24.00 -3.99 0.55
C LEU A 145 23.58 -4.08 2.04
N GLY A 146 22.99 -5.22 2.45
CA GLY A 146 22.47 -5.41 3.80
C GLY A 146 21.28 -4.49 4.13
N LEU A 147 20.55 -4.07 3.10
CA LEU A 147 19.32 -3.30 3.22
C LEU A 147 18.13 -4.26 3.21
N SER A 148 17.08 -3.86 3.92
CA SER A 148 15.74 -4.43 3.79
C SER A 148 14.89 -3.52 2.89
N ARG A 149 13.81 -4.09 2.35
CA ARG A 149 12.90 -3.42 1.43
C ARG A 149 11.47 -3.64 1.89
N ILE A 150 10.67 -2.58 1.80
CA ILE A 150 9.22 -2.66 1.87
C ILE A 150 8.66 -2.02 0.60
N SER A 151 7.81 -2.76 -0.10
CA SER A 151 7.11 -2.32 -1.29
C SER A 151 5.60 -2.51 -1.12
N VAL A 152 4.81 -1.67 -1.79
CA VAL A 152 3.38 -1.93 -1.95
C VAL A 152 3.08 -3.06 -2.95
N TYR A 153 4.09 -3.47 -3.73
CA TYR A 153 3.97 -4.58 -4.68
C TYR A 153 4.44 -5.91 -4.08
N ASP A 154 4.93 -5.92 -2.84
CA ASP A 154 5.32 -7.16 -2.16
C ASP A 154 4.09 -8.04 -1.94
N GLY A 155 4.05 -9.22 -2.58
CA GLY A 155 2.93 -10.16 -2.51
C GLY A 155 1.93 -10.09 -3.67
N ILE A 156 2.11 -9.17 -4.63
CA ILE A 156 1.35 -9.16 -5.88
C ILE A 156 2.06 -10.09 -6.86
N GLU A 157 1.48 -11.26 -7.11
CA GLU A 157 1.84 -12.05 -8.29
C GLU A 157 1.40 -11.25 -9.52
N LEU A 158 2.38 -10.65 -10.22
CA LEU A 158 2.13 -10.04 -11.52
C LEU A 158 1.66 -11.16 -12.48
N PRO A 159 0.50 -11.00 -13.16
CA PRO A 159 0.01 -11.97 -14.12
C PRO A 159 0.92 -12.15 -15.33
#